data_AF-A0A7C1J2W0-F1
#
_entry.id   AF-A0A7C1J2W0-F1
#
_cell.length_a   1.000
_cell.length_b   1.000
_cell.length_c   1.000
_cell.angle_alpha   90.00
_cell.angle_beta   90.00
_cell.angle_gamma   90.00
#
_symmetry.space_group_name_H-M   'P 1'
#
loop_
_entity.id
_entity.type
_entity.pdbx_description
1 polymer ?
#
loop_
_entity_poly.entity_id
_entity_poly.type
_entity_poly.pdbx_seq_one_letter_code
_entity_poly.pdbx_strand_id
1 'polypeptide(L)'
;MFILSCFLSMLFIPSIATAWGPLTHVYLGHQVLDIGAAIVPAGIYNLLKRFKNDFLYGNLSADIILGRKFQVFEKNSHSWDVAWRLLAVANTDRQKSFAYGYLTHLSADTVIHNLNGPRLPFRHPILEVKSESIVQRKYSKILKSLDRAMQKRNDVFLEEMLESVFFSFKTNKRIFKGLLLLSSLPNYSPVFSFIHKRLPYEPIVDIYHFHEESLKRMFELFRNGKNSEVMREHPLGNYKNGRQRSKIYP
;
A
#
# COMPACT_ATOMS: atom_id res chain seq x y z
N MET A 1 -20.84 14.97 11.07
CA MET A 1 -21.53 13.67 11.08
C MET A 1 -21.34 12.88 9.78
N PHE A 2 -21.53 13.49 8.60
CA PHE A 2 -21.35 12.81 7.30
C PHE A 2 -19.94 12.20 7.08
N ILE A 3 -18.87 12.98 7.31
CA ILE A 3 -17.48 12.50 7.14
C ILE A 3 -17.19 11.30 8.07
N LEU A 4 -17.60 11.41 9.34
CA LEU A 4 -17.45 10.32 10.31
C LEU A 4 -18.22 9.06 9.88
N SER A 5 -19.42 9.23 9.31
CA SER A 5 -20.21 8.13 8.75
C SER A 5 -19.52 7.47 7.55
N CYS A 6 -18.92 8.24 6.63
CA CYS A 6 -18.13 7.69 5.52
C CYS A 6 -16.87 6.94 6.00
N PHE A 7 -16.20 7.41 7.04
CA PHE A 7 -15.07 6.69 7.62
C PHE A 7 -15.51 5.41 8.32
N LEU A 8 -16.59 5.47 9.11
CA LEU A 8 -17.17 4.30 9.77
C LEU A 8 -17.64 3.26 8.74
N SER A 9 -18.25 3.68 7.62
CA SER A 9 -18.68 2.76 6.58
C SER A 9 -17.52 2.05 5.89
N MET A 10 -16.35 2.70 5.76
CA MET A 10 -15.12 2.03 5.28
C MET A 10 -14.64 0.91 6.19
N LEU A 11 -14.82 1.03 7.52
CA LEU A 11 -14.50 -0.06 8.46
C LEU A 11 -15.33 -1.32 8.19
N PHE A 12 -16.52 -1.16 7.61
CA PHE A 12 -17.41 -2.24 7.20
C PHE A 12 -17.17 -2.73 5.76
N ILE A 13 -16.14 -2.23 5.06
CA ILE A 13 -15.71 -2.76 3.76
C ILE A 13 -14.47 -3.65 3.99
N PRO A 14 -14.66 -4.98 4.24
CA PRO A 14 -13.59 -5.91 4.58
C PRO A 14 -12.49 -6.09 3.51
N SER A 15 -12.64 -5.50 2.32
CA SER A 15 -11.61 -5.53 1.27
C SER A 15 -10.62 -4.37 1.33
N ILE A 16 -10.98 -3.25 1.97
CA ILE A 16 -10.12 -2.05 2.08
C ILE A 16 -9.33 -2.12 3.39
N ALA A 17 -10.00 -2.58 4.46
CA ALA A 17 -9.57 -2.40 5.83
C ALA A 17 -8.58 -3.48 6.34
N THR A 18 -7.57 -3.83 5.52
CA THR A 18 -6.61 -4.89 5.89
C THR A 18 -5.13 -4.53 5.68
N ALA A 19 -4.82 -3.35 5.11
CA ALA A 19 -3.46 -2.91 4.78
C ALA A 19 -3.14 -1.54 5.39
N TRP A 20 -1.96 -0.98 5.10
CA TRP A 20 -1.68 0.42 5.44
C TRP A 20 -2.56 1.38 4.64
N GLY A 21 -2.84 2.55 5.21
CA GLY A 21 -3.61 3.57 4.53
C GLY A 21 -2.76 4.32 3.48
N PRO A 22 -3.39 5.05 2.55
CA PRO A 22 -2.68 5.68 1.45
C PRO A 22 -1.67 6.74 1.91
N LEU A 23 -1.93 7.52 2.96
CA LEU A 23 -0.96 8.50 3.45
C LEU A 23 0.24 7.83 4.14
N THR A 24 0.02 6.69 4.77
CA THR A 24 1.07 5.86 5.36
C THR A 24 1.98 5.32 4.27
N HIS A 25 1.44 4.86 3.14
CA HIS A 25 2.27 4.49 1.98
C HIS A 25 3.03 5.68 1.40
N VAL A 26 2.42 6.87 1.29
CA VAL A 26 3.16 8.07 0.87
C VAL A 26 4.29 8.38 1.86
N TYR A 27 4.02 8.28 3.16
CA TYR A 27 5.01 8.48 4.20
C TYR A 27 6.19 7.52 4.05
N LEU A 28 5.92 6.21 4.02
CA LEU A 28 6.96 5.18 3.96
C LEU A 28 7.80 5.32 2.66
N GLY A 29 7.14 5.54 1.52
CA GLY A 29 7.85 5.81 0.26
C GLY A 29 8.70 7.08 0.35
N HIS A 30 8.20 8.15 0.97
CA HIS A 30 9.00 9.36 1.16
C HIS A 30 10.20 9.11 2.09
N GLN A 31 10.07 8.27 3.12
CA GLN A 31 11.20 7.90 3.97
C GLN A 31 12.27 7.14 3.18
N VAL A 32 11.89 6.21 2.28
CA VAL A 32 12.83 5.56 1.36
C VAL A 32 13.64 6.60 0.57
N LEU A 33 13.00 7.67 0.09
CA LEU A 33 13.68 8.75 -0.65
C LEU A 33 14.54 9.66 0.23
N ASP A 34 14.23 9.79 1.52
CA ASP A 34 14.94 10.67 2.45
C ASP A 34 16.19 10.01 3.02
N ILE A 35 16.08 8.75 3.48
CA ILE A 35 17.15 8.05 4.21
C ILE A 35 17.79 6.91 3.41
N GLY A 36 17.25 6.57 2.23
CA GLY A 36 17.69 5.41 1.45
C GLY A 36 19.06 5.54 0.78
N ALA A 37 19.67 6.74 0.75
CA ALA A 37 20.92 6.98 0.02
C ALA A 37 22.07 6.04 0.45
N ALA A 38 22.14 5.70 1.73
CA ALA A 38 23.18 4.84 2.29
C ALA A 38 22.84 3.34 2.25
N ILE A 39 21.59 2.98 1.95
CA ILE A 39 21.07 1.61 2.13
C ILE A 39 20.66 0.97 0.79
N VAL A 40 20.07 1.77 -0.11
CA VAL A 40 19.59 1.32 -1.42
C VAL A 40 20.76 1.33 -2.42
N PRO A 41 20.91 0.30 -3.27
CA PRO A 41 21.92 0.30 -4.32
C PRO A 41 21.88 1.59 -5.15
N ALA A 42 23.04 2.22 -5.37
CA ALA A 42 23.13 3.58 -5.90
C ALA A 42 22.36 3.79 -7.23
N GLY A 43 22.41 2.80 -8.13
CA GLY A 43 21.66 2.84 -9.40
C GLY A 43 20.14 2.91 -9.19
N ILE A 44 19.62 2.11 -8.26
CA ILE A 44 18.20 2.14 -7.90
C ILE A 44 17.88 3.47 -7.21
N TYR A 45 18.66 3.88 -6.21
CA TYR A 45 18.39 5.13 -5.48
C TYR A 45 18.36 6.36 -6.40
N ASN A 46 19.32 6.47 -7.34
CA ASN A 46 19.36 7.55 -8.32
C ASN A 46 18.12 7.56 -9.23
N LEU A 47 17.67 6.39 -9.65
CA LEU A 47 16.43 6.22 -10.41
C LEU A 47 15.22 6.72 -9.61
N LEU A 48 15.07 6.27 -8.36
CA LEU A 48 13.96 6.65 -7.49
C LEU A 48 13.95 8.17 -7.23
N LYS A 49 15.10 8.79 -6.96
CA LYS A 49 15.18 10.24 -6.73
C LYS A 49 14.86 11.04 -7.99
N ARG A 50 15.36 10.62 -9.15
CA ARG A 50 15.09 11.28 -10.44
C ARG A 50 13.61 11.22 -10.81
N PHE A 51 12.95 10.09 -10.54
CA PHE A 51 11.55 9.83 -10.86
C PHE A 51 10.69 9.64 -9.61
N LYS A 52 10.88 10.52 -8.61
CA LYS A 52 10.26 10.42 -7.28
C LYS A 52 8.73 10.34 -7.30
N ASN A 53 8.08 11.08 -8.20
CA ASN A 53 6.63 11.11 -8.28
C ASN A 53 6.08 9.81 -8.87
N ASP A 54 6.78 9.21 -9.85
CA ASP A 54 6.44 7.90 -10.40
C ASP A 54 6.60 6.81 -9.33
N PHE A 55 7.69 6.85 -8.54
CA PHE A 55 7.90 5.95 -7.39
C PHE A 55 6.83 6.07 -6.32
N LEU A 56 6.57 7.29 -5.82
CA LEU A 56 5.55 7.51 -4.78
C LEU A 56 4.16 7.10 -5.26
N TYR A 57 3.86 7.27 -6.55
CA TYR A 57 2.61 6.82 -7.12
C TYR A 57 2.53 5.30 -7.25
N GLY A 58 3.61 4.64 -7.65
CA GLY A 58 3.73 3.18 -7.62
C GLY A 58 3.43 2.62 -6.24
N ASN A 59 3.95 3.27 -5.20
CA ASN A 59 3.74 2.90 -3.80
C ASN A 59 2.29 3.05 -3.30
N LEU A 60 1.40 3.61 -4.12
CA LEU A 60 -0.03 3.74 -3.85
C LEU A 60 -0.89 2.85 -4.74
N SER A 61 -0.34 2.34 -5.84
CA SER A 61 -1.17 1.93 -6.97
C SER A 61 -1.69 0.50 -6.88
N ALA A 62 -1.16 -0.33 -5.98
CA ALA A 62 -1.68 -1.69 -5.74
C ALA A 62 -3.10 -1.68 -5.18
N ASP A 63 -3.47 -0.62 -4.44
CA ASP A 63 -4.81 -0.41 -3.86
C ASP A 63 -5.84 0.19 -4.84
N ILE A 64 -5.47 0.43 -6.09
CA ILE A 64 -6.44 0.90 -7.10
C ILE A 64 -7.53 -0.15 -7.32
N ILE A 65 -7.19 -1.44 -7.32
CA ILE A 65 -8.15 -2.51 -7.60
C ILE A 65 -8.89 -2.93 -6.33
N LEU A 66 -10.20 -2.70 -6.30
CA LEU A 66 -11.08 -3.16 -5.24
C LEU A 66 -11.43 -4.63 -5.39
N GLY A 67 -11.83 -5.26 -4.28
CA GLY A 67 -12.24 -6.66 -4.30
C GLY A 67 -11.09 -7.62 -4.58
N ARG A 68 -9.85 -7.25 -4.25
CA ARG A 68 -8.64 -8.08 -4.42
C ARG A 68 -8.75 -9.49 -3.83
N LYS A 69 -9.55 -9.70 -2.79
CA LYS A 69 -9.85 -11.04 -2.23
C LYS A 69 -10.57 -11.97 -3.23
N PHE A 70 -11.19 -11.41 -4.27
CA PHE A 70 -11.92 -12.12 -5.32
C PHE A 70 -11.14 -12.22 -6.64
N GLN A 71 -10.01 -11.51 -6.79
CA GLN A 71 -9.12 -11.69 -7.96
C GLN A 71 -8.51 -13.09 -7.98
N VAL A 72 -8.24 -13.61 -9.17
CA VAL A 72 -7.44 -14.84 -9.34
C VAL A 72 -6.01 -14.58 -8.85
N PHE A 73 -5.36 -15.58 -8.28
CA PHE A 73 -4.07 -15.41 -7.58
C PHE A 73 -2.98 -14.82 -8.49
N GLU A 74 -2.90 -15.32 -9.73
CA GLU A 74 -1.87 -14.98 -10.71
C GLU A 74 -1.98 -13.53 -11.22
N LYS A 75 -3.15 -12.88 -11.04
CA LYS A 75 -3.43 -11.49 -11.46
C LYS A 75 -3.88 -10.60 -10.31
N ASN A 76 -3.63 -11.04 -9.08
CA ASN A 76 -3.97 -10.29 -7.89
C ASN A 76 -3.09 -9.03 -7.78
N SER A 77 -3.68 -7.88 -7.47
CA SER A 77 -2.89 -6.65 -7.29
C SER A 77 -1.91 -6.72 -6.11
N HIS A 78 -2.11 -7.65 -5.18
CA HIS A 78 -1.22 -7.87 -4.04
C HIS A 78 -0.45 -9.19 -4.17
N SER A 79 0.00 -9.49 -5.38
CA SER A 79 0.88 -10.62 -5.70
C SER A 79 2.29 -10.15 -6.04
N TRP A 80 3.29 -10.84 -5.49
CA TRP A 80 4.69 -10.62 -5.86
C TRP A 80 4.94 -10.84 -7.35
N ASP A 81 4.27 -11.83 -7.96
CA ASP A 81 4.45 -12.13 -9.39
C ASP A 81 4.04 -10.97 -10.28
N VAL A 82 2.92 -10.31 -9.93
CA VAL A 82 2.45 -9.11 -10.63
C VAL A 82 3.45 -7.96 -10.47
N ALA A 83 3.95 -7.72 -9.26
CA ALA A 83 4.90 -6.63 -9.00
C ALA A 83 6.25 -6.86 -9.72
N TRP A 84 6.77 -8.10 -9.71
CA TRP A 84 8.00 -8.44 -10.43
C TRP A 84 7.83 -8.42 -11.93
N ARG A 85 6.66 -8.85 -12.44
CA ARG A 85 6.33 -8.73 -13.87
C ARG A 85 6.27 -7.27 -14.29
N LEU A 86 5.63 -6.41 -13.49
CA LEU A 86 5.56 -4.96 -13.73
C LEU A 86 6.96 -4.36 -13.84
N LEU A 87 7.91 -4.76 -12.98
CA LEU A 87 9.30 -4.33 -13.09
C LEU A 87 10.00 -4.90 -14.34
N ALA A 88 9.77 -6.18 -14.66
CA ALA A 88 10.41 -6.85 -15.79
C ALA A 88 10.00 -6.28 -17.16
N VAL A 89 8.74 -5.86 -17.31
CA VAL A 89 8.22 -5.29 -18.57
C VAL A 89 8.36 -3.77 -18.65
N ALA A 90 8.95 -3.13 -17.64
CA ALA A 90 9.15 -1.69 -17.61
C ALA A 90 10.20 -1.25 -18.66
N ASN A 91 9.75 -0.54 -19.69
CA ASN A 91 10.57 -0.10 -20.81
C ASN A 91 11.24 1.27 -20.60
N THR A 92 10.78 2.02 -19.61
CA THR A 92 11.32 3.36 -19.29
C THR A 92 11.75 3.45 -17.84
N ASP A 93 12.70 4.34 -17.56
CA ASP A 93 13.14 4.62 -16.19
C ASP A 93 11.99 5.08 -15.27
N ARG A 94 10.99 5.77 -15.83
CA ARG A 94 9.77 6.14 -15.09
C ARG A 94 8.96 4.93 -14.69
N GLN A 95 8.73 4.00 -15.61
CA GLN A 95 8.03 2.75 -15.33
C GLN A 95 8.79 1.88 -14.33
N LYS A 96 10.14 1.82 -14.43
CA LYS A 96 10.96 1.10 -13.44
C LYS A 96 10.82 1.73 -12.06
N SER A 97 10.89 3.05 -11.96
CA SER A 97 10.67 3.79 -10.71
C SER A 97 9.28 3.51 -10.11
N PHE A 98 8.24 3.54 -10.96
CA PHE A 98 6.88 3.16 -10.58
C PHE A 98 6.79 1.71 -10.08
N ALA A 99 7.39 0.76 -10.79
CA ALA A 99 7.37 -0.65 -10.39
C ALA A 99 8.11 -0.90 -9.07
N TYR A 100 9.22 -0.21 -8.82
CA TYR A 100 9.86 -0.22 -7.50
C TYR A 100 8.96 0.33 -6.40
N GLY A 101 8.18 1.37 -6.67
CA GLY A 101 7.16 1.86 -5.75
C GLY A 101 6.12 0.79 -5.44
N TYR A 102 5.63 0.09 -6.48
CA TYR A 102 4.67 -0.98 -6.31
C TYR A 102 5.21 -2.13 -5.44
N LEU A 103 6.47 -2.49 -5.66
CA LEU A 103 7.18 -3.49 -4.85
C LEU A 103 7.33 -3.06 -3.39
N THR A 104 7.64 -1.79 -3.11
CA THR A 104 7.71 -1.30 -1.73
C THR A 104 6.35 -1.31 -1.04
N HIS A 105 5.27 -1.06 -1.78
CA HIS A 105 3.91 -1.12 -1.23
C HIS A 105 3.63 -2.51 -0.66
N LEU A 106 3.86 -3.54 -1.48
CA LEU A 106 3.69 -4.94 -1.06
C LEU A 106 4.59 -5.30 0.12
N SER A 107 5.82 -4.78 0.14
CA SER A 107 6.75 -5.00 1.26
C SER A 107 6.20 -4.42 2.56
N ALA A 108 5.62 -3.22 2.55
CA ALA A 108 5.00 -2.62 3.72
C ALA A 108 3.82 -3.45 4.24
N ASP A 109 3.00 -3.93 3.31
CA ASP A 109 1.77 -4.65 3.62
C ASP A 109 2.02 -5.99 4.31
N THR A 110 3.15 -6.64 4.02
CA THR A 110 3.52 -7.87 4.75
C THR A 110 3.61 -7.65 6.26
N VAL A 111 3.93 -6.45 6.76
CA VAL A 111 4.02 -6.19 8.21
C VAL A 111 2.64 -6.28 8.86
N ILE A 112 1.68 -5.50 8.36
CA ILE A 112 0.35 -5.43 8.97
C ILE A 112 -0.42 -6.72 8.76
N HIS A 113 -0.28 -7.36 7.59
CA HIS A 113 -1.02 -8.56 7.27
C HIS A 113 -0.51 -9.83 7.97
N ASN A 114 0.74 -9.83 8.45
CA ASN A 114 1.34 -10.96 9.18
C ASN A 114 1.51 -10.68 10.68
N LEU A 115 0.85 -9.65 11.23
CA LEU A 115 0.83 -9.42 12.68
C LEU A 115 0.26 -10.65 13.40
N ASN A 116 1.11 -11.30 14.20
CA ASN A 116 0.71 -12.39 15.07
C ASN A 116 -0.13 -11.85 16.25
N GLY A 117 -1.07 -12.66 16.75
CA GLY A 117 -1.92 -12.32 17.91
C GLY A 117 -3.40 -12.66 17.72
N PRO A 118 -4.23 -12.45 18.76
CA PRO A 118 -5.66 -12.73 18.69
C PRO A 118 -6.31 -11.95 17.55
N ARG A 119 -7.10 -12.65 16.72
CA ARG A 119 -7.88 -12.06 15.61
C ARG A 119 -9.04 -11.25 16.17
N LEU A 120 -8.70 -10.09 16.66
CA LEU A 120 -9.65 -9.16 17.20
C LEU A 120 -10.32 -8.39 16.07
N PRO A 121 -11.66 -8.22 16.11
CA PRO A 121 -12.39 -7.51 15.07
C PRO A 121 -11.89 -6.06 15.02
N PHE A 122 -11.66 -5.56 13.80
CA PHE A 122 -11.25 -4.19 13.53
C PHE A 122 -9.83 -3.77 13.98
N ARG A 123 -8.97 -4.70 14.44
CA ARG A 123 -7.55 -4.38 14.79
C ARG A 123 -6.79 -3.68 13.66
N HIS A 124 -6.75 -4.27 12.46
CA HIS A 124 -6.07 -3.68 11.29
C HIS A 124 -6.69 -2.35 10.83
N PRO A 125 -8.02 -2.22 10.67
CA PRO A 125 -8.64 -0.92 10.36
C PRO A 125 -8.33 0.18 11.38
N ILE A 126 -8.28 -0.14 12.68
CA ILE A 126 -7.95 0.83 13.72
C ILE A 126 -6.49 1.27 13.63
N LEU A 127 -5.57 0.32 13.41
CA LEU A 127 -4.14 0.60 13.19
C LEU A 127 -3.93 1.51 11.97
N GLU A 128 -4.62 1.23 10.88
CA GLU A 128 -4.60 2.02 9.66
C GLU A 128 -5.00 3.47 9.93
N VAL A 129 -6.16 3.69 10.54
CA VAL A 129 -6.67 5.04 10.82
C VAL A 129 -5.76 5.80 11.79
N LYS A 130 -5.23 5.13 12.81
CA LYS A 130 -4.25 5.74 13.73
C LYS A 130 -2.97 6.12 12.98
N SER A 131 -2.43 5.23 12.16
CA SER A 131 -1.23 5.49 11.35
C SER A 131 -1.41 6.69 10.42
N GLU A 132 -2.52 6.71 9.65
CA GLU A 132 -2.85 7.83 8.75
C GLU A 132 -2.84 9.16 9.49
N SER A 133 -3.39 9.20 10.72
CA SER A 133 -3.50 10.42 11.52
C SER A 133 -2.14 10.99 11.95
N ILE A 134 -1.16 10.12 12.22
CA ILE A 134 0.20 10.52 12.65
C ILE A 134 0.90 11.24 11.50
N VAL A 135 0.74 10.76 10.27
CA VAL A 135 1.50 11.21 9.11
C VAL A 135 0.78 12.29 8.28
N GLN A 136 -0.53 12.47 8.49
CA GLN A 136 -1.39 13.24 7.58
C GLN A 136 -0.90 14.65 7.22
N ARG A 137 -0.50 15.45 8.20
CA ARG A 137 -0.25 16.89 8.01
C ARG A 137 0.81 17.15 6.93
N LYS A 138 1.89 16.37 6.93
CA LYS A 138 3.00 16.51 5.99
C LYS A 138 2.68 15.82 4.66
N TYR A 139 2.21 14.58 4.70
CA TYR A 139 2.14 13.72 3.51
C TYR A 139 0.88 13.94 2.66
N SER A 140 -0.18 14.55 3.20
CA SER A 140 -1.34 14.98 2.40
C SER A 140 -0.98 16.02 1.34
N LYS A 141 -0.03 16.93 1.62
CA LYS A 141 0.46 17.91 0.64
C LYS A 141 1.23 17.22 -0.49
N ILE A 142 2.07 16.24 -0.14
CA ILE A 142 2.82 15.44 -1.11
C ILE A 142 1.87 14.66 -2.01
N LEU A 143 0.88 13.98 -1.43
CA LEU A 143 -0.15 13.26 -2.19
C LEU A 143 -0.89 14.16 -3.17
N LYS A 144 -1.29 15.37 -2.75
CA LYS A 144 -1.96 16.37 -3.61
C LYS A 144 -1.05 16.93 -4.71
N SER A 145 0.25 16.90 -4.52
CA SER A 145 1.24 17.40 -5.51
C SER A 145 1.56 16.40 -6.62
N LEU A 146 1.09 15.15 -6.53
CA LEU A 146 1.31 14.15 -7.57
C LEU A 146 0.62 14.55 -8.87
N ASP A 147 1.42 14.81 -9.91
CA ASP A 147 0.95 15.28 -11.21
C ASP A 147 -0.04 14.32 -11.88
N ARG A 148 -1.12 14.86 -12.46
CA ARG A 148 -2.18 14.07 -13.10
C ARG A 148 -1.73 13.40 -14.39
N ALA A 149 -0.84 14.04 -15.17
CA ALA A 149 -0.35 13.45 -16.42
C ALA A 149 0.54 12.22 -16.14
N MET A 150 1.40 12.32 -15.13
CA MET A 150 2.16 11.18 -14.59
C MET A 150 1.24 10.06 -14.10
N GLN A 151 0.22 10.38 -13.28
CA GLN A 151 -0.74 9.38 -12.81
C GLN A 151 -1.41 8.64 -13.97
N LYS A 152 -1.90 9.39 -14.97
CA LYS A 152 -2.57 8.81 -16.15
C LYS A 152 -1.64 7.89 -16.95
N ARG A 153 -0.37 8.26 -17.12
CA ARG A 153 0.61 7.43 -17.84
C ARG A 153 0.84 6.09 -17.12
N ASN A 154 1.04 6.15 -15.80
CA ASN A 154 1.28 4.95 -15.01
C ASN A 154 0.00 4.12 -14.81
N ASP A 155 -1.18 4.75 -14.83
CA ASP A 155 -2.48 4.05 -14.84
C ASP A 155 -2.61 3.17 -16.09
N VAL A 156 -2.30 3.69 -17.28
CA VAL A 156 -2.32 2.90 -18.54
C VAL A 156 -1.36 1.72 -18.44
N PHE A 157 -0.14 1.96 -17.96
CA PHE A 157 0.85 0.91 -17.77
C PHE A 157 0.40 -0.18 -16.79
N LEU A 158 -0.29 0.20 -15.71
CA LEU A 158 -0.77 -0.74 -14.70
C LEU A 158 -2.01 -1.52 -15.16
N GLU A 159 -2.92 -0.88 -15.90
CA GLU A 159 -4.15 -1.47 -16.39
C GLU A 159 -3.88 -2.70 -17.28
N GLU A 160 -2.78 -2.68 -18.04
CA GLU A 160 -2.33 -3.83 -18.86
C GLU A 160 -1.90 -5.06 -18.03
N MET A 161 -1.62 -4.88 -16.73
CA MET A 161 -1.06 -5.93 -15.85
C MET A 161 -2.08 -6.53 -14.89
N LEU A 162 -3.23 -5.88 -14.67
CA LEU A 162 -4.19 -6.25 -13.64
C LEU A 162 -5.53 -6.71 -14.23
N GLU A 163 -6.16 -7.69 -13.59
CA GLU A 163 -7.56 -8.00 -13.85
C GLU A 163 -8.47 -7.32 -12.84
N SER A 164 -9.50 -6.65 -13.33
CA SER A 164 -10.54 -6.10 -12.47
C SER A 164 -11.75 -7.04 -12.43
N VAL A 165 -12.25 -7.35 -11.23
CA VAL A 165 -13.32 -8.35 -11.06
C VAL A 165 -14.72 -7.72 -11.17
N PHE A 166 -14.97 -6.67 -10.40
CA PHE A 166 -16.32 -6.09 -10.27
C PHE A 166 -16.53 -4.82 -11.10
N PHE A 167 -15.46 -4.08 -11.38
CA PHE A 167 -15.51 -2.75 -11.97
C PHE A 167 -14.41 -2.60 -13.01
N SER A 168 -14.58 -1.73 -14.01
CA SER A 168 -13.46 -1.37 -14.89
C SER A 168 -12.33 -0.69 -14.11
N PHE A 169 -11.11 -0.71 -14.63
CA PHE A 169 -9.97 0.00 -14.04
C PHE A 169 -10.30 1.48 -13.79
N LYS A 170 -10.95 2.14 -14.76
CA LYS A 170 -11.42 3.54 -14.63
C LYS A 170 -12.35 3.76 -13.43
N THR A 171 -13.27 2.83 -13.18
CA THR A 171 -14.21 2.91 -12.04
C THR A 171 -13.49 2.66 -10.72
N ASN A 172 -12.67 1.61 -10.66
CA ASN A 172 -11.75 1.33 -9.54
C ASN A 172 -10.92 2.59 -9.20
N LYS A 173 -10.32 3.21 -10.22
CA LYS A 173 -9.52 4.43 -10.08
C LYS A 173 -10.33 5.61 -9.54
N ARG A 174 -11.58 5.77 -9.96
CA ARG A 174 -12.46 6.84 -9.45
C ARG A 174 -12.75 6.65 -7.96
N ILE A 175 -13.03 5.41 -7.54
CA ILE A 175 -13.26 5.09 -6.13
C ILE A 175 -11.98 5.33 -5.32
N PHE A 176 -10.84 4.83 -5.80
CA PHE A 176 -9.53 5.04 -5.19
C PHE A 176 -9.21 6.53 -5.01
N LYS A 177 -9.46 7.38 -6.02
CA LYS A 177 -9.31 8.83 -5.88
C LYS A 177 -10.20 9.41 -4.78
N GLY A 178 -11.41 8.89 -4.60
CA GLY A 178 -12.28 9.24 -3.47
C GLY A 178 -11.65 8.90 -2.12
N LEU A 179 -11.03 7.72 -1.99
CA LEU A 179 -10.30 7.31 -0.78
C LEU A 179 -9.14 8.27 -0.48
N LEU A 180 -8.32 8.59 -1.49
CA LEU A 180 -7.20 9.53 -1.36
C LEU A 180 -7.65 10.91 -0.88
N LEU A 181 -8.78 11.40 -1.39
CA LEU A 181 -9.36 12.68 -0.98
C LEU A 181 -9.81 12.64 0.49
N LEU A 182 -10.48 11.56 0.91
CA LEU A 182 -10.92 11.36 2.29
C LEU A 182 -9.75 11.31 3.26
N SER A 183 -8.70 10.53 2.97
CA SER A 183 -7.47 10.50 3.78
C SER A 183 -6.82 11.88 3.88
N SER A 184 -6.95 12.70 2.83
CA SER A 184 -6.37 14.04 2.75
C SER A 184 -7.19 15.17 3.40
N LEU A 185 -8.35 14.87 4.00
CA LEU A 185 -9.19 15.88 4.67
C LEU A 185 -8.62 16.26 6.05
N PRO A 186 -8.49 17.55 6.37
CA PRO A 186 -7.90 18.02 7.63
C PRO A 186 -8.70 17.65 8.89
N ASN A 187 -9.94 17.17 8.74
CA ASN A 187 -10.86 16.81 9.83
C ASN A 187 -10.63 15.40 10.40
N TYR A 188 -9.37 14.96 10.46
CA TYR A 188 -9.02 13.66 11.05
C TYR A 188 -8.95 13.73 12.58
N SER A 189 -8.72 14.89 13.17
CA SER A 189 -8.59 15.04 14.63
C SER A 189 -9.83 14.57 15.42
N PRO A 190 -11.09 14.86 15.01
CA PRO A 190 -12.28 14.30 15.66
C PRO A 190 -12.42 12.78 15.52
N VAL A 191 -12.07 12.21 14.35
CA VAL A 191 -12.12 10.76 14.09
C VAL A 191 -11.03 10.04 14.90
N PHE A 192 -9.81 10.57 14.86
CA PHE A 192 -8.67 10.09 15.64
C PHE A 192 -8.94 10.18 17.13
N SER A 193 -9.41 11.32 17.64
CA SER A 193 -9.71 11.47 19.07
C SER A 193 -10.85 10.56 19.52
N PHE A 194 -11.86 10.32 18.68
CA PHE A 194 -12.90 9.34 18.95
C PHE A 194 -12.35 7.91 19.04
N ILE A 195 -11.60 7.48 18.02
CA ILE A 195 -11.00 6.14 17.96
C ILE A 195 -9.99 5.95 19.10
N HIS A 196 -9.11 6.93 19.33
CA HIS A 196 -8.10 6.86 20.38
C HIS A 196 -8.72 6.76 21.78
N LYS A 197 -9.77 7.54 22.07
CA LYS A 197 -10.45 7.51 23.38
C LYS A 197 -11.30 6.27 23.60
N ARG A 198 -11.90 5.69 22.55
CA ARG A 198 -12.87 4.60 22.68
C ARG A 198 -12.29 3.22 22.33
N LEU A 199 -11.19 3.16 21.57
CA LEU A 199 -10.59 1.93 21.05
C LEU A 199 -9.06 1.95 21.28
N PRO A 200 -8.58 1.73 22.51
CA PRO A 200 -7.16 1.75 22.88
C PRO A 200 -6.42 0.47 22.43
N TYR A 201 -6.85 -0.11 21.32
CA TYR A 201 -6.47 -1.45 20.84
C TYR A 201 -4.97 -1.70 20.70
N GLU A 202 -4.20 -0.64 20.42
CA GLU A 202 -2.75 -0.69 20.23
C GLU A 202 -2.15 0.66 20.67
N PRO A 203 -1.07 0.64 21.46
CA PRO A 203 -0.21 1.80 21.74
C PRO A 203 0.35 2.44 20.46
N ILE A 204 0.63 3.75 20.54
CA ILE A 204 1.29 4.49 19.44
C ILE A 204 2.72 3.97 19.20
N VAL A 205 3.39 3.48 20.25
CA VAL A 205 4.75 2.91 20.16
C VAL A 205 4.80 1.76 19.15
N ASP A 206 3.77 0.91 19.14
CA ASP A 206 3.71 -0.22 18.20
C ASP A 206 3.54 0.24 16.75
N ILE A 207 2.87 1.38 16.50
CA ILE A 207 2.70 1.93 15.16
C ILE A 207 4.05 2.38 14.58
N TYR A 208 4.87 3.10 15.37
CA TYR A 208 6.20 3.49 14.92
C TYR A 208 7.10 2.28 14.68
N HIS A 209 7.00 1.26 15.52
CA HIS A 209 7.71 0.00 15.32
C HIS A 209 7.28 -0.67 13.99
N PHE A 210 5.98 -0.72 13.69
CA PHE A 210 5.50 -1.28 12.42
C PHE A 210 5.92 -0.44 11.20
N HIS A 211 6.04 0.88 11.33
CA HIS A 211 6.60 1.74 10.28
C HIS A 211 8.08 1.44 10.04
N GLU A 212 8.86 1.31 11.10
CA GLU A 212 10.28 0.97 11.03
C GLU A 212 10.47 -0.41 10.38
N GLU A 213 9.68 -1.40 10.78
CA GLU A 213 9.69 -2.74 10.21
C GLU A 213 9.30 -2.72 8.72
N SER A 214 8.31 -1.90 8.34
CA SER A 214 7.93 -1.71 6.95
C SER A 214 9.10 -1.15 6.12
N LEU A 215 9.83 -0.17 6.65
CA LEU A 215 11.01 0.40 5.99
C LEU A 215 12.16 -0.62 5.89
N LYS A 216 12.41 -1.40 6.95
CA LYS A 216 13.42 -2.47 6.94
C LYS A 216 13.15 -3.44 5.79
N ARG A 217 11.92 -3.89 5.64
CA ARG A 217 11.50 -4.81 4.56
C ARG A 217 11.61 -4.17 3.17
N MET A 218 11.22 -2.91 3.01
CA MET A 218 11.42 -2.17 1.76
C MET A 218 12.91 -2.10 1.37
N PHE A 219 13.79 -1.77 2.32
CA PHE A 219 15.23 -1.68 2.07
C PHE A 219 15.88 -3.04 1.82
N GLU A 220 15.43 -4.08 2.52
CA GLU A 220 15.87 -5.45 2.32
C GLU A 220 15.53 -5.95 0.90
N LEU A 221 14.31 -5.66 0.42
CA LEU A 221 13.91 -5.94 -0.97
C LEU A 221 14.83 -5.24 -1.98
N PHE A 222 15.18 -3.97 -1.77
CA PHE A 222 16.07 -3.27 -2.71
C PHE A 222 17.47 -3.88 -2.79
N ARG A 223 17.98 -4.42 -1.68
CA ARG A 223 19.32 -5.02 -1.62
C ARG A 223 19.36 -6.42 -2.22
N ASN A 224 18.35 -7.23 -1.91
CA ASN A 224 18.37 -8.67 -2.20
C ASN A 224 17.44 -9.08 -3.35
N GLY A 225 16.59 -8.17 -3.84
CA GLY A 225 15.67 -8.41 -4.94
C GLY A 225 14.74 -9.59 -4.66
N LYS A 226 14.71 -10.58 -5.55
CA LYS A 226 13.89 -11.79 -5.38
C LYS A 226 14.38 -12.74 -4.28
N ASN A 227 15.62 -12.59 -3.82
CA ASN A 227 16.20 -13.42 -2.76
C ASN A 227 15.88 -12.87 -1.36
N SER A 228 15.07 -11.83 -1.28
CA SER A 228 14.81 -11.10 -0.06
C SER A 228 13.92 -11.90 0.90
N GLU A 229 14.07 -11.70 2.21
CA GLU A 229 13.28 -12.45 3.20
C GLU A 229 11.80 -12.13 3.13
N VAL A 230 11.45 -10.87 2.82
CA VAL A 230 10.05 -10.42 2.70
C VAL A 230 9.28 -11.19 1.62
N MET A 231 9.96 -11.77 0.63
CA MET A 231 9.34 -12.60 -0.42
C MET A 231 8.76 -13.92 0.11
N ARG A 232 9.15 -14.37 1.31
CA ARG A 232 8.61 -15.58 1.95
C ARG A 232 7.21 -15.35 2.51
N GLU A 233 6.89 -14.10 2.84
CA GLU A 233 5.59 -13.67 3.32
C GLU A 233 4.72 -13.23 2.14
N HIS A 234 3.43 -13.56 2.21
CA HIS A 234 2.49 -13.06 1.20
C HIS A 234 1.99 -11.67 1.63
N PRO A 235 1.89 -10.68 0.73
CA PRO A 235 1.45 -9.32 1.08
C PRO A 235 0.05 -9.29 1.71
N LEU A 236 -0.84 -10.19 1.27
CA LEU A 236 -2.16 -10.41 1.89
C LEU A 236 -2.17 -11.27 3.17
N GLY A 237 -1.01 -11.60 3.74
CA GLY A 237 -0.87 -12.44 4.94
C GLY A 237 -1.15 -13.92 4.70
N ASN A 238 -1.92 -14.57 5.56
CA ASN A 238 -2.27 -16.00 5.48
C ASN A 238 -3.17 -16.41 4.28
N TYR A 239 -3.13 -15.66 3.18
CA TYR A 239 -3.88 -15.92 1.95
C TYR A 239 -3.66 -17.34 1.40
N LYS A 240 -2.49 -17.93 1.65
CA LYS A 240 -2.13 -19.31 1.25
C LYS A 240 -3.07 -20.38 1.85
N ASN A 241 -3.56 -20.20 3.07
CA ASN A 241 -4.34 -21.25 3.75
C ASN A 241 -5.78 -21.42 3.23
N GLY A 242 -6.31 -20.44 2.48
CA GLY A 242 -7.70 -20.46 2.01
C GLY A 242 -7.91 -21.02 0.60
N ARG A 243 -6.93 -20.89 -0.31
CA ARG A 243 -7.09 -21.25 -1.73
C ARG A 243 -6.21 -22.39 -2.23
N GLN A 244 -5.15 -22.79 -1.51
CA GLN A 244 -4.41 -24.00 -1.88
C GLN A 244 -5.23 -25.29 -1.65
N ARG A 245 -6.30 -25.25 -0.83
CA ARG A 245 -7.24 -26.38 -0.70
C ARG A 245 -8.03 -26.68 -1.98
N SER A 246 -8.01 -25.82 -3.01
CA SER A 246 -8.73 -26.06 -4.27
C SER A 246 -7.84 -26.39 -5.47
N LYS A 247 -6.53 -26.62 -5.27
CA LYS A 247 -5.64 -27.16 -6.32
C LYS A 247 -4.89 -28.38 -5.79
N ILE A 248 -5.63 -29.41 -5.39
CA ILE A 248 -5.18 -30.79 -5.61
C ILE A 248 -5.71 -31.13 -6.99
N TYR A 249 -4.84 -31.07 -8.00
CA TYR A 249 -5.12 -31.77 -9.25
C TYR A 249 -4.41 -33.13 -9.17
N PRO A 250 -5.08 -34.24 -9.57
CA PRO A 250 -4.46 -35.54 -9.71
C PRO A 250 -3.34 -35.55 -10.76
#